data_AF-A0A1Z8AFY2-F1
#
_entry.id   AF-A0A1Z8AFY2-F1
#
_cell.length_a   1.000
_cell.length_b   1.000
_cell.length_c   1.000
_cell.angle_alpha   90.00
_cell.angle_beta   90.00
_cell.angle_gamma   90.00
#
_symmetry.space_group_name_H-M   'P 1'
#
loop_
_entity.id
_entity.type
_entity.pdbx_description
1 polymer ?
#
loop_
_entity_poly.entity_id
_entity_poly.type
_entity_poly.pdbx_seq_one_letter_code
_entity_poly.pdbx_strand_id
1 'polypeptide(L)' 'MEEIQKAIGDVFLGQVSKAYLVFSDEMWAAEGDEQAIEEAETKYEASLSHAKNVRNRAIMLSV' A
#
# COMPACT_ATOMS: atom_id res chain seq x y z
N MET A 1 -10.16 -4.19 22.31
CA MET A 1 -8.90 -4.74 21.78
C MET A 1 -9.12 -5.45 20.46
N GLU A 2 -9.94 -6.51 20.41
CA GLU A 2 -10.19 -7.29 19.19
C GLU A 2 -10.82 -6.46 18.04
N GLU A 3 -11.80 -5.61 18.35
CA GLU A 3 -12.43 -4.71 17.36
C GLU A 3 -11.47 -3.65 16.79
N ILE A 4 -10.55 -3.14 17.63
CA ILE A 4 -9.57 -2.12 17.22
C ILE A 4 -8.53 -2.74 16.28
N GLN A 5 -8.03 -3.94 16.61
CA GLN A 5 -7.10 -4.65 15.74
C GLN A 5 -7.74 -5.03 14.41
N LYS A 6 -9.02 -5.43 14.41
CA LYS A 6 -9.79 -5.68 13.19
C LYS A 6 -9.89 -4.41 12.33
N ALA A 7 -10.28 -3.27 12.92
CA ALA A 7 -10.39 -2.01 12.20
C ALA A 7 -9.05 -1.55 11.60
N ILE A 8 -7.95 -1.72 12.34
CA ILE A 8 -6.59 -1.44 11.83
C ILE A 8 -6.25 -2.35 10.65
N GLY A 9 -6.61 -3.64 10.73
CA GLY A 9 -6.43 -4.62 9.65
C GLY A 9 -7.21 -4.24 8.39
N ASP A 10 -8.49 -3.89 8.54
CA ASP A 10 -9.38 -3.51 7.42
C ASP A 10 -8.86 -2.25 6.69
N VAL A 11 -8.41 -1.23 7.44
CA VAL A 11 -7.81 -0.02 6.86
C VAL A 11 -6.50 -0.35 6.12
N PHE A 12 -5.64 -1.18 6.71
CA PHE A 12 -4.39 -1.60 6.09
C PHE A 12 -4.63 -2.35 4.77
N LEU A 13 -5.58 -3.29 4.76
CA LEU A 13 -5.96 -4.02 3.54
C LEU A 13 -6.49 -3.07 2.47
N GLY A 14 -7.36 -2.12 2.83
CA GLY A 14 -7.87 -1.12 1.89
C GLY A 14 -6.77 -0.27 1.25
N GLN A 15 -5.75 0.13 2.02
CA GLN A 15 -4.59 0.87 1.49
C GLN A 15 -3.76 0.03 0.52
N VAL A 16 -3.49 -1.24 0.86
CA VAL A 16 -2.73 -2.16 0.00
C VAL A 16 -3.49 -2.45 -1.30
N SER A 17 -4.79 -2.74 -1.22
CA SER A 17 -5.62 -2.97 -2.41
C SER A 17 -5.66 -1.76 -3.33
N LYS A 18 -5.77 -0.53 -2.77
CA LYS A 18 -5.73 0.69 -3.57
C LYS A 18 -4.37 0.89 -4.24
N ALA A 19 -3.27 0.68 -3.51
CA ALA A 19 -1.93 0.79 -4.07
C ALA A 19 -1.71 -0.20 -5.22
N TYR A 20 -2.21 -1.44 -5.08
CA TYR A 20 -2.11 -2.46 -6.11
C TYR A 20 -2.91 -2.08 -7.38
N LEU A 21 -4.13 -1.54 -7.23
CA LEU A 21 -4.92 -1.11 -8.38
C LEU A 21 -4.25 0.02 -9.17
N VAL A 22 -3.69 1.01 -8.47
CA VAL A 22 -2.94 2.09 -9.14
C VAL A 22 -1.70 1.53 -9.83
N PHE A 23 -0.95 0.67 -9.14
CA PHE A 23 0.22 0.02 -9.72
C PHE A 23 -0.14 -0.80 -10.97
N SER A 24 -1.24 -1.56 -10.94
CA SER A 24 -1.65 -2.30 -12.13
C SER A 24 -1.97 -1.36 -13.28
N ASP A 25 -2.71 -0.28 -13.05
CA ASP A 25 -3.04 0.69 -14.10
C ASP A 25 -1.78 1.35 -14.67
N GLU A 26 -0.81 1.72 -13.82
CA GLU A 26 0.47 2.28 -14.26
C GLU A 26 1.30 1.28 -15.07
N MET A 27 1.34 0.00 -14.66
CA MET A 27 2.05 -1.06 -15.40
C MET A 27 1.45 -1.33 -16.78
N TRP A 28 0.11 -1.30 -16.89
CA TRP A 28 -0.56 -1.42 -18.18
C TRP A 28 -0.26 -0.23 -19.10
N ALA A 29 -0.14 0.98 -18.55
CA ALA A 29 0.18 2.18 -19.32
C ALA A 29 1.67 2.27 -19.73
N ALA A 30 2.56 1.64 -18.97
CA ALA A 30 4.00 1.66 -19.17
C ALA A 30 4.52 0.61 -20.16
N GLU A 31 3.64 -0.06 -20.93
CA GLU A 31 4.03 -1.19 -21.80
C GLU A 31 5.18 -0.82 -22.75
N GLY A 32 6.34 -1.47 -22.56
CA GLY A 32 7.55 -1.27 -23.36
C GLY A 32 8.43 -0.08 -22.94
N ASP A 33 8.07 0.66 -21.89
CA ASP A 33 8.86 1.74 -21.30
C ASP A 33 9.47 1.29 -19.96
N GLU A 34 10.75 0.90 -20.00
CA GLU A 34 11.49 0.41 -18.82
C GLU A 34 11.55 1.44 -17.69
N GLN A 35 11.66 2.73 -18.02
CA GLN A 35 11.74 3.78 -17.00
C GLN A 35 10.38 4.00 -16.33
N ALA A 36 9.29 4.01 -17.11
CA ALA A 36 7.95 4.12 -16.56
C ALA A 36 7.57 2.91 -15.68
N ILE A 37 8.04 1.70 -16.04
CA ILE A 37 7.90 0.49 -15.21
C ILE A 37 8.64 0.65 -13.87
N GLU A 38 9.91 1.04 -13.88
CA GLU A 38 10.71 1.24 -12.66
C GLU A 38 10.10 2.32 -11.74
N GLU A 39 9.56 3.40 -12.32
CA GLU A 39 8.85 4.44 -11.57
C GLU A 39 7.56 3.90 -10.91
N ALA A 40 6.77 3.10 -11.63
CA ALA A 40 5.56 2.47 -11.10
C ALA A 40 5.88 1.52 -9.94
N GLU A 41 6.91 0.68 -10.09
CA GLU A 41 7.38 -0.23 -9.04
C GLU A 41 7.85 0.55 -7.79
N THR A 42 8.65 1.60 -7.99
CA THR A 42 9.14 2.45 -6.89
C THR A 42 7.99 3.11 -6.12
N LYS A 43 6.98 3.65 -6.82
CA LYS A 43 5.79 4.25 -6.18
C LYS A 43 4.98 3.21 -5.41
N TYR A 44 4.85 2.00 -5.95
CA TYR A 44 4.14 0.92 -5.30
C TYR A 44 4.84 0.49 -4.00
N GLU A 45 6.16 0.30 -4.03
CA GLU A 45 6.96 -0.02 -2.84
C GLU A 45 6.86 1.06 -1.75
N ALA A 46 6.95 2.33 -2.14
CA ALA A 46 6.78 3.45 -1.23
C ALA A 46 5.39 3.44 -0.56
N SER A 47 4.34 3.15 -1.33
CA SER A 47 2.96 3.04 -0.84
C SER A 47 2.80 1.89 0.15
N LEU A 48 3.38 0.72 -0.13
CA LEU A 48 3.37 -0.43 0.78
C LEU A 48 4.12 -0.14 2.08
N SER A 49 5.28 0.54 1.99
CA SER A 49 6.06 0.96 3.16
C SER A 49 5.25 1.92 4.04
N HIS A 50 4.58 2.90 3.43
CA HIS A 50 3.72 3.83 4.13
C HIS A 50 2.57 3.12 4.87
N ALA A 51 1.84 2.23 4.19
CA ALA A 51 0.73 1.49 4.78
C ALA A 51 1.18 0.65 6.00
N LYS A 52 2.34 -0.02 5.90
CA LYS A 52 2.94 -0.78 7.01
C LYS A 52 3.28 0.12 8.20
N ASN A 53 3.85 1.29 7.95
CA ASN A 53 4.20 2.25 9.00
C ASN A 53 2.97 2.80 9.72
N VAL A 54 1.91 3.16 8.98
CA VAL A 54 0.64 3.61 9.55
C VAL A 54 0.04 2.52 10.44
N ARG A 55 -0.04 1.28 9.95
CA ARG A 55 -0.53 0.13 10.71
C ARG A 55 0.27 -0.09 11.99
N ASN A 56 1.59 -0.15 11.91
CA ASN A 56 2.45 -0.40 13.07
C ASN A 56 2.31 0.71 14.13
N ARG A 57 2.21 1.98 13.69
CA ARG A 57 1.97 3.11 14.59
C ARG A 57 0.60 3.02 15.26
N ALA A 58 -0.44 2.64 14.51
CA ALA A 58 -1.78 2.44 15.06
C ALA A 58 -1.80 1.32 16.12
N ILE A 59 -1.11 0.20 15.85
CA ILE A 59 -0.96 -0.89 16.82
C ILE A 59 -0.29 -0.39 18.11
N MET A 60 0.85 0.31 18.01
CA MET A 60 1.57 0.83 19.18
C MET A 60 0.73 1.79 20.04
N LEU A 61 -0.13 2.60 19.41
CA LEU A 61 -1.01 3.54 20.13
C LEU A 61 -2.27 2.88 20.71
N SER A 62 -2.57 1.64 20.29
CA SER A 62 -3.74 0.88 20.75
C SER A 62 -3.45 -0.08 21.91
N VAL A 63 -2.18 -0.15 22.35
CA VAL A 63 -1.70 -0.96 23.50
C VAL A 63 -1.94 -0.22 24.82
#